data_AF-A0A524FTM5-F1
#
_entry.id   AF-A0A524FTM5-F1
#
_cell.length_a   1.000
_cell.length_b   1.000
_cell.length_c   1.000
_cell.angle_alpha   90.00
_cell.angle_beta   90.00
_cell.angle_gamma   90.00
#
_symmetry.space_group_name_H-M   'P 1'
#
loop_
_entity.id
_entity.type
_entity.pdbx_description
1 polymer ?
#
loop_
_entity_poly.entity_id
_entity_poly.type
_entity_poly.pdbx_seq_one_letter_code
_entity_poly.pdbx_strand_id
1 'polypeptide(L)'
;MEKNLKNSFERWQELNKKVEESFGKFEFSAIKEVRKEQRKIEDSIYSILLENASEDLKNSLPSECGEMEIGYDMENKIFYYVMFDPDYEESEETKLMAITINLDKKVNIIKDFKE
;
A
#
# COMPACT_ATOMS: atom_id res chain seq x y z
N MET A 1 -13.91 17.28 1.44
CA MET A 1 -12.46 17.53 1.33
C MET A 1 -11.93 16.40 0.45
N GLU A 2 -11.59 16.66 -0.81
CA GLU A 2 -11.10 15.61 -1.71
C GLU A 2 -9.85 14.98 -1.10
N LYS A 3 -9.96 13.74 -0.62
CA LYS A 3 -8.79 12.91 -0.36
C LYS A 3 -8.13 12.66 -1.72
N ASN A 4 -7.20 13.55 -2.07
CA ASN A 4 -6.65 13.61 -3.42
C ASN A 4 -5.53 12.57 -3.54
N LEU A 5 -5.89 11.37 -3.99
CA LEU A 5 -4.95 10.28 -4.27
C LEU A 5 -3.78 10.75 -5.13
N LYS A 6 -4.03 11.63 -6.10
CA LYS A 6 -2.96 12.15 -6.97
C LYS A 6 -1.86 12.84 -6.15
N ASN A 7 -2.23 13.68 -5.19
CA ASN A 7 -1.25 14.34 -4.31
C ASN A 7 -0.52 13.32 -3.44
N SER A 8 -1.24 12.32 -2.91
CA SER A 8 -0.63 11.24 -2.11
C SER A 8 0.40 10.45 -2.94
N PHE A 9 0.10 10.14 -4.19
CA PHE A 9 0.97 9.38 -5.09
C PHE A 9 2.20 10.20 -5.54
N GLU A 10 1.99 11.46 -5.90
CA GLU A 10 3.08 12.39 -6.23
C GLU A 10 4.01 12.57 -5.02
N ARG A 11 3.43 12.77 -3.83
CA ARG A 11 4.22 12.91 -2.61
C ARG A 11 4.98 11.62 -2.28
N TRP A 12 4.35 10.46 -2.43
CA TRP A 12 5.01 9.18 -2.25
C TRP A 12 6.24 9.04 -3.17
N GLN A 13 6.10 9.42 -4.44
CA GLN A 13 7.19 9.39 -5.40
C GLN A 13 8.34 10.33 -5.03
N GLU A 14 8.04 11.55 -4.55
CA GLU A 14 9.05 12.47 -4.03
C GLU A 14 9.81 11.88 -2.84
N LEU A 15 9.09 11.22 -1.91
CA LEU A 15 9.69 10.60 -0.74
C LEU A 15 10.59 9.43 -1.14
N ASN A 16 10.19 8.59 -2.10
CA ASN A 16 11.04 7.52 -2.61
C ASN A 16 12.36 8.04 -3.18
N LYS A 17 12.34 9.13 -3.97
CA LYS A 17 13.57 9.76 -4.46
C LYS A 17 14.47 10.24 -3.32
N LYS A 18 13.89 10.85 -2.27
CA LYS A 18 14.64 11.26 -1.09
C LYS A 18 15.25 10.09 -0.32
N VAL A 19 14.54 8.96 -0.23
CA VAL A 19 15.07 7.73 0.35
C VAL A 19 16.28 7.27 -0.44
N GLU A 20 16.18 7.16 -1.77
CA GLU A 20 17.29 6.76 -2.66
C GLU A 20 18.53 7.67 -2.50
N GLU A 21 18.32 8.99 -2.52
CA GLU A 21 19.40 9.98 -2.33
C GLU A 21 20.05 9.86 -0.94
N SER A 22 19.25 9.66 0.11
CA SER A 22 19.73 9.55 1.50
C SER A 22 20.46 8.22 1.73
N PHE A 23 20.03 7.14 1.08
CA PHE A 23 20.72 5.85 1.09
C PHE A 23 22.10 5.96 0.43
N GLY A 24 22.21 6.66 -0.71
CA GLY A 24 23.48 6.92 -1.37
C GLY A 24 24.48 7.70 -0.51
N LYS A 25 23.99 8.46 0.47
CA LYS A 25 24.79 9.23 1.45
C LYS A 25 24.90 8.58 2.83
N PHE A 26 24.31 7.40 3.03
CA PHE A 26 24.24 6.70 4.33
C PHE A 26 23.60 7.53 5.47
N GLU A 27 22.64 8.40 5.15
CA GLU A 27 21.96 9.28 6.12
C GLU A 27 20.74 8.60 6.75
N PHE A 28 20.97 7.63 7.63
CA PHE A 28 19.90 6.80 8.22
C PHE A 28 18.84 7.59 9.01
N SER A 29 19.21 8.69 9.66
CA SER A 29 18.26 9.57 10.36
C SER A 29 17.26 10.22 9.40
N ALA A 30 17.73 10.66 8.22
CA ALA A 30 16.87 11.25 7.20
C ALA A 30 15.91 10.20 6.62
N ILE A 31 16.40 8.97 6.37
CA ILE A 31 15.58 7.84 5.91
C ILE A 31 14.46 7.56 6.92
N LYS A 32 14.76 7.58 8.22
CA LYS A 32 13.75 7.33 9.27
C LYS A 32 12.64 8.38 9.27
N GLU A 33 12.97 9.66 9.09
CA GLU A 33 11.96 10.72 9.00
C GLU A 33 11.10 10.60 7.73
N VAL A 34 11.73 10.31 6.59
CA VAL A 34 11.01 10.08 5.33
C VAL A 34 10.06 8.88 5.44
N ARG A 35 10.48 7.80 6.10
CA ARG A 35 9.63 6.62 6.35
C ARG A 35 8.42 6.92 7.23
N LYS A 36 8.52 7.86 8.18
CA LYS A 36 7.35 8.32 8.95
C LYS A 36 6.34 9.07 8.09
N GLU A 37 6.80 9.88 7.13
CA GLU A 37 5.90 10.56 6.19
C GLU A 37 5.25 9.57 5.22
N GLN A 38 6.00 8.58 4.75
CA GLN A 38 5.48 7.49 3.94
C GLN A 38 4.33 6.76 4.66
N ARG A 39 4.51 6.35 5.92
CA ARG A 39 3.43 5.71 6.69
C ARG A 39 2.12 6.51 6.73
N LYS A 40 2.20 7.84 6.89
CA LYS A 40 1.00 8.69 6.87
C LYS A 40 0.28 8.66 5.51
N ILE A 41 1.03 8.52 4.43
CA ILE A 41 0.46 8.40 3.08
C ILE A 41 -0.17 7.03 2.90
N GLU A 42 0.51 5.96 3.33
CA GLU A 42 -0.01 4.59 3.33
C GLU A 42 -1.35 4.50 4.07
N ASP A 43 -1.41 5.03 5.30
CA ASP A 43 -2.62 5.08 6.12
C ASP A 43 -3.74 5.88 5.44
N SER A 44 -3.38 6.99 4.80
CA SER A 44 -4.34 7.86 4.10
C SER A 44 -4.92 7.18 2.87
N ILE A 45 -4.09 6.54 2.06
CA ILE A 45 -4.52 5.78 0.87
C ILE A 45 -5.33 4.55 1.31
N TYR A 46 -4.93 3.89 2.40
CA TYR A 46 -5.65 2.74 2.93
C TYR A 46 -7.05 3.12 3.40
N SER A 47 -7.19 4.27 4.06
CA SER A 47 -8.50 4.82 4.42
C SER A 47 -9.39 5.06 3.19
N ILE A 48 -8.82 5.48 2.05
CA ILE A 48 -9.56 5.66 0.80
C ILE A 48 -9.93 4.30 0.20
N LEU A 49 -9.03 3.32 0.26
CA LEU A 49 -9.28 1.95 -0.16
C LEU A 49 -10.46 1.37 0.63
N LEU A 50 -10.47 1.48 1.96
CA LEU A 50 -11.57 1.02 2.79
C LEU A 50 -12.89 1.75 2.48
N GLU A 51 -12.87 3.01 2.04
CA GLU A 51 -14.08 3.72 1.62
C GLU A 51 -14.65 3.18 0.30
N ASN A 52 -13.80 2.69 -0.61
CA ASN A 52 -14.18 2.27 -1.96
C ASN A 52 -14.25 0.73 -2.12
N ALA A 53 -13.77 -0.04 -1.15
CA ALA A 53 -13.87 -1.50 -1.12
C ALA A 53 -15.32 -1.97 -0.90
N SER A 54 -15.62 -3.19 -1.36
CA SER A 54 -16.87 -3.87 -1.00
C SER A 54 -16.93 -4.20 0.49
N GLU A 55 -18.12 -4.37 1.05
CA GLU A 55 -18.29 -4.72 2.47
C GLU A 55 -17.58 -6.03 2.82
N ASP A 56 -17.68 -7.05 1.97
CA ASP A 56 -17.00 -8.34 2.14
C ASP A 56 -15.48 -8.15 2.26
N LEU A 57 -14.88 -7.33 1.39
CA LEU A 57 -13.45 -7.07 1.41
C LEU A 57 -13.02 -6.29 2.67
N LYS A 58 -13.83 -5.34 3.13
CA LYS A 58 -13.53 -4.59 4.37
C LYS A 58 -13.47 -5.50 5.59
N ASN A 59 -14.30 -6.54 5.64
CA ASN A 59 -14.32 -7.49 6.74
C ASN A 59 -13.10 -8.42 6.75
N SER A 60 -12.50 -8.68 5.58
CA SER A 60 -11.27 -9.48 5.45
C SER A 60 -9.98 -8.68 5.67
N LEU A 61 -10.07 -7.35 5.59
CA LEU A 61 -8.92 -6.46 5.67
C LEU A 61 -8.56 -6.14 7.14
N PRO A 62 -7.26 -6.00 7.48
CA PRO A 62 -6.84 -5.64 8.84
C PRO A 62 -7.28 -4.22 9.22
N SER A 63 -7.33 -3.91 10.50
CA SER A 63 -7.73 -2.58 10.97
C SER A 63 -6.75 -1.48 10.54
N GLU A 64 -5.47 -1.82 10.41
CA GLU A 64 -4.40 -0.90 10.05
C GLU A 64 -3.58 -1.47 8.89
N CYS A 65 -3.11 -0.64 7.96
CA CYS A 65 -2.27 -1.12 6.86
C CYS A 65 -0.85 -1.51 7.28
N GLY A 66 -0.44 -1.19 8.51
CA GLY A 66 0.87 -1.59 9.04
C GLY A 66 1.05 -3.10 9.21
N GLU A 67 -0.04 -3.87 9.09
CA GLU A 67 -0.03 -5.34 9.08
C GLU A 67 0.18 -5.93 7.68
N MET A 68 0.27 -5.08 6.66
CA MET A 68 0.40 -5.49 5.26
C MET A 68 1.72 -5.00 4.68
N GLU A 69 2.22 -5.74 3.69
CA GLU A 69 3.33 -5.28 2.85
C GLU A 69 2.80 -4.33 1.78
N ILE A 70 3.43 -3.18 1.63
CA ILE A 70 2.93 -2.12 0.75
C ILE A 70 3.88 -1.92 -0.42
N GLY A 71 3.32 -2.10 -1.62
CA GLY A 71 4.00 -1.88 -2.89
C GLY A 71 3.45 -0.68 -3.64
N TYR A 72 4.28 -0.08 -4.49
CA TYR A 72 3.85 0.98 -5.39
C TYR A 72 4.40 0.76 -6.79
N ASP A 73 3.51 0.64 -7.76
CA ASP A 73 3.85 0.68 -9.18
C ASP A 73 3.80 2.13 -9.66
N MET A 74 4.99 2.65 -10.01
CA MET A 74 5.16 4.03 -10.47
C MET A 74 4.60 4.28 -11.87
N GLU A 75 4.65 3.27 -12.75
CA GLU A 75 4.24 3.41 -14.15
C GLU A 75 2.72 3.43 -14.25
N ASN A 76 2.08 2.45 -13.62
CA ASN A 76 0.63 2.31 -13.64
C ASN A 76 -0.07 3.12 -12.55
N LYS A 77 0.70 3.70 -11.61
CA LYS A 77 0.19 4.43 -10.44
C LYS A 77 -0.83 3.58 -9.70
N ILE A 78 -0.34 2.47 -9.15
CA ILE A 78 -1.12 1.52 -8.38
C ILE A 78 -0.43 1.29 -7.03
N PHE A 79 -1.17 1.42 -5.94
CA PHE A 79 -0.74 0.92 -4.63
C PHE A 79 -1.21 -0.51 -4.44
N TYR A 80 -0.34 -1.33 -3.89
CA TYR A 80 -0.57 -2.72 -3.54
C TYR A 80 -0.50 -2.86 -2.03
N TYR A 81 -1.50 -3.49 -1.44
CA TYR A 81 -1.53 -3.90 -0.05
C TYR A 81 -1.57 -5.43 -0.04
N VAL A 82 -0.47 -6.05 0.36
CA VAL A 82 -0.27 -7.50 0.28
C VAL A 82 -0.38 -8.09 1.68
N MET A 83 -1.18 -9.15 1.79
CA MET A 83 -1.38 -9.89 3.03
C MET A 83 -1.55 -11.39 2.72
N PHE A 84 -1.51 -12.22 3.76
CA PHE A 84 -1.92 -13.62 3.64
C PHE A 84 -3.40 -13.68 3.25
N ASP A 85 -3.75 -14.60 2.34
CA ASP A 85 -5.13 -14.80 1.95
C ASP A 85 -5.88 -15.46 3.13
N PRO A 86 -6.86 -14.77 3.76
CA PRO A 86 -7.57 -15.30 4.91
C PRO A 86 -8.38 -16.55 4.56
N ASP A 87 -8.73 -16.75 3.29
CA ASP A 87 -9.41 -17.96 2.83
C ASP A 87 -8.53 -19.23 2.97
N TYR A 88 -7.22 -19.06 3.20
CA TYR A 88 -6.22 -20.13 3.31
C TYR A 88 -5.53 -20.15 4.68
N GLU A 89 -6.03 -19.44 5.69
CA GLU A 89 -5.41 -19.38 7.02
C GLU A 89 -5.32 -20.77 7.71
N GLU A 90 -6.29 -21.65 7.45
CA GLU A 90 -6.31 -23.04 7.94
C GLU A 90 -5.66 -24.05 6.97
N SER A 91 -5.12 -23.58 5.84
CA SER A 91 -4.48 -24.44 4.84
C SER A 91 -3.02 -24.75 5.20
N GLU A 92 -2.52 -25.90 4.75
CA GLU A 92 -1.08 -26.19 4.76
C GLU A 92 -0.32 -25.30 3.75
N GLU A 93 -1.01 -24.74 2.74
CA GLU A 93 -0.43 -23.87 1.74
C GLU A 93 -0.59 -22.40 2.10
N THR A 94 0.53 -21.71 2.27
CA THR A 94 0.55 -20.25 2.41
C THR A 94 0.25 -19.59 1.08
N LYS A 95 -0.89 -18.88 1.01
CA LYS A 95 -1.24 -18.04 -0.13
C LYS A 95 -1.23 -16.56 0.23
N LEU A 96 -0.84 -15.73 -0.73
CA LEU A 96 -0.88 -14.28 -0.62
C LEU A 96 -2.02 -13.73 -1.48
N MET A 97 -2.58 -12.61 -1.04
CA MET A 97 -3.47 -11.77 -1.81
C MET A 97 -2.94 -10.33 -1.85
N ALA A 98 -3.13 -9.63 -2.98
CA ALA A 98 -2.94 -8.19 -3.06
C ALA A 98 -4.28 -7.48 -3.26
N ILE A 99 -4.49 -6.41 -2.49
CA ILE A 99 -5.54 -5.44 -2.73
C ILE A 99 -4.90 -4.22 -3.37
N THR A 100 -5.44 -3.81 -4.51
CA THR A 100 -4.90 -2.71 -5.31
C THR A 100 -5.83 -1.52 -5.33
N ILE A 101 -5.28 -0.31 -5.35
CA ILE A 101 -6.03 0.92 -5.61
C ILE A 101 -5.27 1.82 -6.59
N ASN A 102 -5.98 2.35 -7.59
CA ASN A 102 -5.44 3.29 -8.57
C ASN A 102 -5.95 4.73 -8.34
N LEU A 103 -5.49 5.68 -9.16
CA LEU A 103 -5.91 7.08 -9.07
C LEU A 103 -7.42 7.31 -9.22
N ASP A 104 -8.12 6.42 -9.92
CA ASP A 104 -9.58 6.46 -10.10
C ASP A 104 -10.34 5.86 -8.92
N LYS A 105 -9.64 5.52 -7.82
CA LYS A 105 -10.18 4.83 -6.63
C LYS A 105 -10.74 3.44 -6.93
N LYS A 106 -10.40 2.85 -8.08
CA LYS A 106 -10.82 1.50 -8.42
C LYS A 106 -10.03 0.52 -7.57
N VAL A 107 -10.75 -0.25 -6.75
CA VAL A 107 -10.19 -1.32 -5.92
C VAL A 107 -10.29 -2.66 -6.64
N ASN A 108 -9.20 -3.43 -6.70
CA ASN A 108 -9.21 -4.80 -7.22
C ASN A 108 -8.47 -5.75 -6.28
N ILE A 109 -8.85 -7.02 -6.30
CA ILE A 109 -8.18 -8.09 -5.56
C ILE A 109 -7.42 -8.96 -6.57
N ILE A 110 -6.17 -9.28 -6.26
CA ILE A 110 -5.34 -10.23 -7.00
C ILE A 110 -5.07 -11.40 -6.07
N LYS A 111 -5.57 -12.58 -6.43
CA LYS A 111 -5.30 -13.87 -5.77
C LYS A 111 -4.48 -14.73 -6.74
N ASP A 112 -3.61 -15.58 -6.21
CA ASP A 112 -2.64 -16.39 -6.98
C ASP A 112 -1.63 -15.55 -7.78
N PHE A 113 -0.61 -15.03 -7.09
CA PHE A 113 0.61 -14.52 -7.73
C PHE A 113 1.35 -15.69 -8.41
N LYS A 114 0.89 -16.10 -9.59
CA LYS A 114 1.63 -17.05 -10.41
C LYS A 114 2.86 -16.34 -10.97
N GLU A 115 4.01 -17.00 -10.81
CA GLU A 115 5.27 -16.62 -11.46
C GLU A 115 5.15 -16.53 -12.98
#